data_AF-A0A2S9GJI4-F1
#
_entry.id   AF-A0A2S9GJI4-F1
#
_cell.length_a   1.000
_cell.length_b   1.000
_cell.length_c   1.000
_cell.angle_alpha   90.00
_cell.angle_beta   90.00
_cell.angle_gamma   90.00
#
_symmetry.space_group_name_H-M   'P 1'
#
loop_
_entity.id
_entity.type
_entity.pdbx_description
1 polymer ?
#
loop_
_entity_poly.entity_id
_entity_poly.type
_entity_poly.pdbx_seq_one_letter_code
_entity_poly.pdbx_strand_id
1 'polypeptide(L)' 'MSVVAVYLIVTFGLGGLAMAVRLPPLVGFLAAGFVLNALNVAELPQLDVIADLGVTLLLFAIGLKLNVRILLRREV' A
#
# COMPACT_ATOMS: atom_id res chain seq x y z
N MET A 1 14.44 11.52 -15.38
CA MET A 1 14.22 10.46 -14.37
C MET A 1 13.12 9.54 -14.89
N SER A 2 13.24 8.22 -14.78
CA SER A 2 12.11 7.33 -15.07
C SER A 2 10.98 7.61 -14.05
N VAL A 3 9.72 7.57 -14.49
CA VAL A 3 8.54 7.78 -13.62
C VAL A 3 8.59 6.84 -12.41
N VAL A 4 9.01 5.59 -12.64
CA VAL A 4 9.27 4.58 -11.60
C VAL A 4 10.22 5.08 -10.52
N ALA A 5 11.33 5.72 -10.90
CA ALA A 5 12.31 6.23 -9.94
C ALA A 5 11.74 7.37 -9.09
N VAL A 6 10.89 8.23 -9.66
CA VAL A 6 10.20 9.30 -8.92
C VAL A 6 9.29 8.69 -7.85
N TYR A 7 8.49 7.69 -8.22
CA TYR A 7 7.62 6.98 -7.27
C TYR A 7 8.41 6.32 -6.15
N LEU A 8 9.49 5.61 -6.47
CA LEU A 8 10.31 4.93 -5.46
C LEU A 8 10.95 5.93 -4.49
N ILE A 9 11.58 7.00 -5.01
CA ILE A 9 12.26 7.99 -4.17
C ILE A 9 11.27 8.70 -3.24
N VAL A 10 10.11 9.12 -3.76
CA VAL A 10 9.11 9.85 -2.96
C VAL A 10 8.47 8.92 -1.92
N THR A 11 8.12 7.69 -2.31
CA THR A 11 7.45 6.73 -1.42
C THR A 11 8.39 6.23 -0.32
N PHE A 12 9.63 5.85 -0.66
CA PHE A 12 10.62 5.46 0.36
C PHE A 12 11.10 6.65 1.19
N GLY A 13 11.24 7.82 0.59
CA GLY A 13 11.62 9.05 1.29
C GLY A 13 10.58 9.42 2.36
N LEU A 14 9.31 9.56 1.99
CA LEU A 14 8.24 9.92 2.93
C LEU A 14 7.90 8.79 3.90
N GLY A 15 7.95 7.52 3.47
CA GLY A 15 7.81 6.37 4.36
C GLY A 15 8.92 6.31 5.42
N GLY A 16 10.17 6.54 5.01
CA GLY A 16 11.34 6.63 5.89
C GLY A 16 11.25 7.80 6.86
N LEU A 17 10.84 8.97 6.39
CA LEU A 17 10.61 10.14 7.24
C LEU A 17 9.48 9.90 8.25
N ALA A 18 8.38 9.26 7.85
CA ALA A 18 7.31 8.90 8.78
C ALA A 18 7.83 7.98 9.90
N MET A 19 8.65 6.98 9.56
CA MET A 19 9.30 6.12 10.55
C MET A 19 10.24 6.90 11.48
N ALA A 20 11.03 7.84 10.93
CA ALA A 20 11.94 8.67 11.73
C ALA A 20 11.19 9.54 12.77
N VAL A 21 9.98 9.99 12.43
CA VAL A 21 9.10 10.79 13.31
C VAL A 21 8.21 9.90 14.20
N ARG A 22 8.45 8.58 14.24
CA ARG A 22 7.67 7.58 15.01
C ARG A 22 6.20 7.44 14.57
N LEU A 23 5.87 7.89 13.37
CA LEU A 23 4.56 7.64 12.76
C LEU A 23 4.56 6.27 12.06
N PRO A 24 3.39 5.62 11.92
CA PRO A 24 3.27 4.42 11.11
C PRO A 24 3.72 4.72 9.66
N PRO A 25 4.51 3.83 9.02
CA PRO A 25 4.98 4.03 7.65
C PRO A 25 3.85 4.20 6.63
N LEU A 26 2.67 3.63 6.93
CA LEU A 26 1.45 3.80 6.14
C LEU A 26 1.09 5.28 5.90
N VAL A 27 1.32 6.14 6.90
CA VAL A 27 1.06 7.59 6.78
C VAL A 27 2.00 8.21 5.74
N GLY A 28 3.27 7.81 5.73
CA GLY A 28 4.25 8.28 4.76
C GLY A 28 3.96 7.82 3.33
N PHE A 29 3.56 6.56 3.16
CA PHE A 29 3.16 6.04 1.84
C PHE A 29 1.89 6.70 1.30
N LEU A 30 0.91 6.96 2.18
CA LEU A 30 -0.31 7.67 1.79
C LEU A 30 -0.01 9.12 1.40
N ALA A 31 0.80 9.82 2.20
CA ALA A 31 1.25 11.18 1.89
C ALA A 31 2.02 11.24 0.56
N ALA A 32 2.86 10.25 0.27
CA ALA A 32 3.54 10.13 -1.02
C ALA A 32 2.57 10.05 -2.19
N GLY A 33 1.52 9.23 -2.09
CA GLY A 33 0.46 9.16 -3.09
C GLY A 33 -0.23 10.51 -3.33
N PHE A 34 -0.60 11.21 -2.26
CA PHE A 34 -1.21 12.54 -2.37
C PHE A 34 -0.29 13.59 -3.01
N VAL A 35 0.99 13.60 -2.63
CA VAL A 35 1.98 14.51 -3.20
C VAL A 35 2.19 14.24 -4.68
N LEU A 36 2.34 12.97 -5.08
CA LEU A 36 2.52 12.58 -6.49
C LEU A 36 1.28 12.93 -7.33
N ASN A 37 0.08 12.72 -6.79
CA ASN A 37 -1.18 13.09 -7.44
C ASN A 37 -1.31 14.62 -7.59
N ALA A 38 -1.03 15.40 -6.54
CA ALA A 38 -1.08 16.86 -6.58
C ALA A 38 -0.08 17.46 -7.59
N LEU A 39 1.06 16.81 -7.77
CA LEU A 39 2.09 17.19 -8.74
C LEU A 39 1.76 16.73 -10.18
N ASN A 40 0.60 16.10 -10.43
CA ASN A 40 0.20 15.53 -11.72
C ASN A 40 1.30 14.66 -12.36
N VAL A 41 1.99 13.86 -11.54
CA VAL A 41 3.00 12.93 -12.04
C VAL A 41 2.31 11.89 -12.93
N ALA A 42 2.94 11.54 -14.05
CA ALA A 42 2.42 10.53 -14.96
C ALA A 42 2.12 9.22 -14.21
N GLU A 43 0.94 8.68 -14.46
CA GLU A 43 0.53 7.41 -13.88
C GLU A 43 1.40 6.27 -14.41
N LEU A 44 1.57 5.25 -13.58
CA LEU A 44 2.27 4.02 -13.93
C LEU A 44 1.20 2.95 -14.20
N PRO A 45 0.91 2.59 -15.45
CA PRO A 45 -0.10 1.56 -15.75
C PRO A 45 0.20 0.20 -15.10
N GLN A 46 1.48 -0.08 -14.83
CA GLN A 46 1.92 -1.29 -14.14
C GLN A 46 1.61 -1.25 -12.63
N LEU A 47 1.37 -0.06 -12.05
CA LEU A 47 1.09 0.08 -10.62
C LEU A 47 -0.25 -0.55 -10.26
N ASP A 48 -1.27 -0.40 -11.11
CA ASP A 48 -2.59 -1.02 -10.89
C ASP A 48 -2.49 -2.54 -10.86
N VAL A 49 -1.79 -3.13 -11.84
CA VAL A 49 -1.58 -4.59 -11.89
C VAL A 49 -0.83 -5.09 -10.65
N ILE A 50 0.18 -4.36 -10.20
CA ILE A 50 0.95 -4.72 -8.99
C ILE A 50 0.08 -4.55 -7.74
N ALA A 51 -0.75 -3.51 -7.67
CA ALA A 51 -1.66 -3.28 -6.54
C ALA A 51 -2.71 -4.39 -6.44
N ASP A 52 -3.33 -4.78 -7.56
CA ASP A 52 -4.29 -5.87 -7.61
C ASP A 52 -3.67 -7.20 -7.18
N LEU A 53 -2.45 -7.49 -7.65
CA LEU A 53 -1.70 -8.66 -7.21
C LEU A 53 -1.39 -8.60 -5.71
N GLY A 54 -0.95 -7.45 -5.21
CA GLY A 54 -0.65 -7.24 -3.79
C GLY A 54 -1.88 -7.46 -2.90
N VAL A 55 -3.02 -6.89 -3.28
CA VAL A 55 -4.30 -7.07 -2.57
C VAL A 55 -4.77 -8.52 -2.66
N THR A 56 -4.67 -9.16 -3.84
CA THR A 56 -5.02 -10.58 -4.01
C THR A 56 -4.19 -11.47 -3.10
N LEU A 57 -2.87 -11.26 -3.03
CA LEU A 57 -1.97 -12.00 -2.15
C LEU A 57 -2.26 -11.73 -0.67
N LEU A 58 -2.59 -10.49 -0.30
CA LEU A 58 -3.00 -10.13 1.05
C LEU A 58 -4.29 -10.87 1.46
N LEU A 59 -5.32 -10.83 0.61
CA LEU A 59 -6.58 -11.52 0.86
C LEU A 59 -6.42 -13.03 0.85
N PHE A 60 -5.55 -13.57 0.00
CA PHE A 60 -5.21 -14.99 0.01
C PHE A 60 -4.56 -15.41 1.33
N ALA A 61 -3.58 -14.63 1.83
CA ALA A 61 -2.94 -14.87 3.12
C ALA A 61 -3.91 -14.72 4.30
N ILE A 62 -4.83 -13.74 4.25
CA ILE A 62 -5.92 -13.60 5.22
C ILE A 62 -6.82 -14.84 5.17
N GLY A 63 -7.18 -15.30 3.97
CA GLY A 63 -7.96 -16.52 3.74
C GLY A 63 -7.29 -17.77 4.32
N LEU A 64 -5.96 -17.89 4.20
CA LEU A 64 -5.22 -19.01 4.78
C LEU A 64 -5.25 -19.02 6.33
N LYS A 65 -5.32 -17.83 6.95
CA LYS A 65 -5.46 -17.66 8.41
C LYS A 65 -6.91 -17.68 8.88
N LEU A 66 -7.87 -17.70 7.95
CA LEU A 66 -9.29 -17.59 8.24
C LEU A 66 -9.83 -18.90 8.83
N ASN A 67 -10.33 -18.84 10.06
CA ASN A 67 -10.97 -19.99 10.67
C ASN A 67 -12.47 -20.02 10.33
N VAL A 68 -12.83 -20.82 9.33
CA VAL A 68 -14.21 -20.98 8.84
C VAL A 68 -15.18 -21.40 9.96
N ARG A 69 -14.71 -22.12 10.98
CA ARG A 69 -15.51 -22.51 12.15
C ARG A 69 -15.90 -21.32 13.04
N ILE A 70 -15.04 -20.30 13.11
CA ILE A 70 -15.35 -19.05 13.84
C ILE A 70 -16.36 -18.23 13.04
N LEU A 71 -16.21 -18.13 11.72
CA LEU A 71 -17.15 -17.42 10.84
C LEU A 71 -18.57 -18.03 10.84
N LEU A 72 -18.67 -19.36 10.88
CA LEU A 72 -19.95 -20.08 10.93
C LEU A 72 -20.54 -20.14 12.34
N ARG A 73 -19.84 -19.65 13.37
CA ARG A 73 -20.36 -19.61 14.73
C ARG A 73 -21.42 -18.51 14.76
N ARG A 74 -22.67 -18.91 14.95
CA ARG A 74 -23.79 -18.00 15.20
C ARG A 74 -23.49 -17.29 16.53
N GLU A 75 -23.12 -16.01 16.47
CA GLU A 75 -23.17 -15.16 17.66
C GLU A 75 -24.64 -15.09 18.08
N VAL A 76 -24.95 -15.69 19.23
CA VAL A 76 -26.23 -15.59 19.94
C VAL A 76 -26.15 -14.48 20.97
#